data_AF-A0A5C8L6U9-F1
#
_entry.id   AF-A0A5C8L6U9-F1
#
_cell.length_a   1.000
_cell.length_b   1.000
_cell.length_c   1.000
_cell.angle_alpha   90.00
_cell.angle_beta   90.00
_cell.angle_gamma   90.00
#
_symmetry.space_group_name_H-M   'P 1'
#
loop_
_entity.id
_entity.type
_entity.pdbx_description
1 polymer ?
#
loop_
_entity_poly.entity_id
_entity_poly.type
_entity_poly.pdbx_seq_one_letter_code
_entity_poly.pdbx_strand_id
1 'polypeptide(L)'
;MDHIKKLRELEQIAESTLITYSNFLKRLMRYLLEYNKELTIGQFNQAIFLDFLLTDKSEKIEILATRTINTYTAIVRELLDFCYYSDLTDKQYEKRFAFKPVDLKPRYFSEEEVVAFLKSALQTTHGYRYHALFSFLLGSGCRVSEVSKLRVCDFDIENNVIRIYKGKGNKDRNIPIYPQVKKIVLDYLFLTGVNEWSRDLKGFLFSRDYGTTREKPISVRSIGRMVLEICKKLKLSEHFTAHSFRHTFAVRCLLAKMRTEYLSQILGHKSPETTYIYIQLFPRELQEHVSEKYPFAFEQLLFTSTVSASRKEIHQINLLDFTQFLCRIKEVTFEEVHLEKIFTLTSPITGNVIKHDPINYEVLDHYFKNKQGFSYNQYLLLKNSIGAFFKFLEKEYHFASPVRLMEFNFDELKPVKRPVKILSRHDILRFLHTLVSESQEYHRDLTMFCLIFSTGCRISEILSLRKDQINFTYGLISVIFENIVYYNNAHQTWGY
;
A
#
# COMPACT_ATOMS: atom_id res chain seq x y z
N MET A 1 24.89 -21.58 -12.14
CA MET A 1 25.38 -20.77 -13.30
C MET A 1 24.41 -20.82 -14.46
N ASP A 2 23.75 -21.96 -14.71
CA ASP A 2 22.78 -22.10 -15.82
C ASP A 2 21.54 -21.23 -15.64
N HIS A 3 21.09 -21.00 -14.40
CA HIS A 3 20.06 -19.99 -14.10
C HIS A 3 20.41 -18.60 -14.66
N ILE A 4 21.65 -18.13 -14.47
CA ILE A 4 22.11 -16.82 -14.96
C ILE A 4 22.15 -16.80 -16.50
N LYS A 5 22.56 -17.90 -17.14
CA LYS A 5 22.54 -18.03 -18.61
C LYS A 5 21.11 -17.95 -19.15
N LYS A 6 20.17 -18.67 -18.54
CA LYS A 6 18.76 -18.66 -18.93
C LYS A 6 18.11 -17.28 -18.77
N LEU A 7 18.43 -16.56 -17.69
CA LEU A 7 17.98 -15.18 -17.49
C LEU A 7 18.53 -14.21 -18.55
N ARG A 8 19.75 -14.45 -19.04
CA ARG A 8 20.37 -13.68 -20.10
C ARG A 8 19.74 -13.99 -21.47
N GLU A 9 19.47 -15.25 -21.76
CA GLU A 9 18.85 -15.72 -23.01
C GLU A 9 17.41 -15.21 -23.18
N LEU A 10 16.67 -15.06 -22.08
CA LEU A 10 15.29 -14.58 -22.13
C LEU A 10 15.17 -13.04 -22.27
N GLU A 11 16.28 -12.28 -22.25
CA GLU A 11 16.32 -10.79 -22.26
C GLU A 11 15.43 -10.10 -21.20
N GLN A 12 15.01 -10.81 -20.16
CA GLN A 12 14.01 -10.29 -19.22
C GLN A 12 14.56 -9.27 -18.22
N ILE A 13 15.90 -9.16 -18.10
CA ILE A 13 16.55 -8.45 -17.01
C ILE A 13 17.68 -7.54 -17.52
N ALA A 14 17.79 -6.34 -16.94
CA ALA A 14 18.84 -5.39 -17.27
C ALA A 14 20.25 -5.91 -16.88
N GLU A 15 21.26 -5.61 -17.68
CA GLU A 15 22.67 -6.03 -17.47
C GLU A 15 23.19 -5.71 -16.05
N SER A 16 22.84 -4.54 -15.49
CA SER A 16 23.21 -4.16 -14.13
C SER A 16 22.63 -5.08 -13.06
N THR A 17 21.41 -5.56 -13.29
CA THR A 17 20.73 -6.50 -12.40
C THR A 17 21.35 -7.88 -12.53
N LEU A 18 21.71 -8.33 -13.73
CA LEU A 18 22.46 -9.58 -13.94
C LEU A 18 23.82 -9.57 -13.22
N ILE A 19 24.56 -8.46 -13.25
CA ILE A 19 25.82 -8.32 -12.51
C ILE A 19 25.58 -8.47 -10.99
N THR A 20 24.50 -7.87 -10.48
CA THR A 20 24.14 -7.95 -9.05
C THR A 20 23.76 -9.38 -8.67
N TYR A 21 22.95 -10.05 -9.49
CA TYR A 21 22.56 -11.45 -9.32
C TYR A 21 23.77 -12.36 -9.32
N SER A 22 24.65 -12.23 -10.33
CA SER A 22 25.88 -13.01 -10.45
C SER A 22 26.79 -12.83 -9.25
N ASN A 23 27.03 -11.59 -8.81
CA ASN A 23 27.91 -11.33 -7.67
C ASN A 23 27.34 -11.89 -6.36
N PHE A 24 26.03 -11.75 -6.16
CA PHE A 24 25.35 -12.32 -5.00
C PHE A 24 25.42 -13.86 -5.00
N LEU A 25 25.08 -14.51 -6.11
CA LEU A 25 25.07 -15.97 -6.22
C LEU A 25 26.46 -16.57 -6.06
N LYS A 26 27.51 -15.91 -6.58
CA LYS A 26 28.90 -16.33 -6.36
C LYS A 26 29.30 -16.30 -4.88
N ARG A 27 28.85 -15.28 -4.14
CA ARG A 27 29.09 -15.16 -2.70
C ARG A 27 28.35 -16.23 -1.91
N LEU A 28 27.07 -16.42 -2.21
CA LEU A 28 26.26 -17.47 -1.60
C LEU A 28 26.86 -18.86 -1.85
N MET A 29 27.27 -19.13 -3.09
CA MET A 29 27.94 -20.39 -3.44
C MET A 29 29.22 -20.61 -2.64
N ARG A 30 30.06 -19.58 -2.46
CA ARG A 30 31.28 -19.68 -1.66
C ARG A 30 30.97 -20.02 -0.21
N TYR A 31 30.03 -19.30 0.40
CA TYR A 31 29.62 -19.56 1.78
C TYR A 31 29.06 -20.98 1.96
N LEU A 32 28.20 -21.43 1.05
CA LEU A 32 27.65 -22.79 1.10
C LEU A 32 28.76 -23.85 0.95
N LEU A 33 29.73 -23.63 0.06
CA LEU A 33 30.89 -24.54 -0.09
C LEU A 33 31.84 -24.53 1.10
N GLU A 34 31.84 -23.50 1.94
CA GLU A 34 32.73 -23.38 3.09
C GLU A 34 32.10 -23.96 4.36
N TYR A 35 30.83 -23.62 4.62
CA TYR A 35 30.14 -23.96 5.87
C TYR A 35 29.10 -25.08 5.74
N ASN A 36 28.63 -25.39 4.52
CA ASN A 36 27.44 -26.22 4.29
C ASN A 36 27.56 -27.09 3.01
N LYS A 37 28.70 -27.81 2.83
CA LYS A 37 29.01 -28.54 1.58
C LYS A 37 27.98 -29.60 1.17
N GLU A 38 27.35 -30.27 2.12
CA GLU A 38 26.40 -31.36 1.87
C GLU A 38 24.93 -30.90 1.92
N LEU A 39 24.70 -29.59 1.98
CA LEU A 39 23.36 -29.05 2.11
C LEU A 39 22.53 -29.29 0.85
N THR A 40 21.43 -30.03 0.99
CA THR A 40 20.46 -30.21 -0.08
C THR A 40 19.58 -28.96 -0.24
N ILE A 41 19.00 -28.77 -1.43
CA ILE A 41 18.13 -27.62 -1.71
C ILE A 41 16.93 -27.60 -0.75
N GLY A 42 16.39 -28.77 -0.38
CA GLY A 42 15.27 -28.89 0.56
C GLY A 42 15.59 -28.51 2.00
N GLN A 43 16.87 -28.54 2.38
CA GLN A 43 17.35 -28.11 3.70
C GLN A 43 17.64 -26.60 3.75
N PHE A 44 17.81 -25.94 2.59
CA PHE A 44 18.00 -24.50 2.53
C PHE A 44 16.76 -23.76 3.04
N ASN A 45 16.96 -22.93 4.07
CA ASN A 45 15.89 -22.24 4.78
C ASN A 45 16.29 -20.79 5.13
N GLN A 46 15.33 -20.02 5.65
CA GLN A 46 15.55 -18.61 5.95
C GLN A 46 16.62 -18.38 7.03
N ALA A 47 16.85 -19.33 7.95
CA ALA A 47 17.88 -19.20 8.98
C ALA A 47 19.29 -19.28 8.37
N ILE A 48 19.56 -20.27 7.50
CA ILE A 48 20.85 -20.40 6.80
C ILE A 48 21.10 -19.19 5.91
N PHE A 49 20.07 -18.66 5.25
CA PHE A 49 20.19 -17.45 4.45
C PHE A 49 20.52 -16.22 5.30
N LEU A 50 19.91 -16.07 6.48
CA LEU A 50 20.25 -14.98 7.39
C LEU A 50 21.66 -15.14 7.96
N ASP A 51 22.09 -16.36 8.27
CA ASP A 51 23.46 -16.65 8.72
C ASP A 51 24.49 -16.27 7.64
N PHE A 52 24.25 -16.67 6.38
CA PHE A 52 25.05 -16.20 5.25
C PHE A 52 25.19 -14.66 5.22
N LEU A 53 24.09 -13.93 5.41
CA LEU A 53 24.12 -12.46 5.37
C LEU A 53 24.90 -11.84 6.53
N LEU A 54 25.06 -12.55 7.64
CA LEU A 54 25.85 -12.13 8.81
C LEU A 54 27.33 -12.50 8.66
N THR A 55 27.64 -13.70 8.18
CA THR A 55 28.99 -14.27 8.10
C THR A 55 29.81 -13.74 6.90
N ASP A 56 29.17 -13.46 5.77
CA ASP A 56 29.82 -13.03 4.52
C ASP A 56 30.27 -11.55 4.52
N LYS A 57 30.29 -10.91 5.69
CA LYS A 57 30.70 -9.52 5.79
C LYS A 57 31.81 -9.49 6.85
N SER A 58 32.92 -8.87 6.50
CA SER A 58 34.14 -8.81 7.32
C SER A 58 33.83 -8.06 8.62
N GLU A 59 33.89 -8.72 9.78
CA GLU A 59 34.11 -8.25 11.18
C GLU A 59 33.70 -6.82 11.64
N LYS A 60 32.89 -6.08 10.88
CA LYS A 60 32.43 -4.71 11.17
C LYS A 60 31.10 -4.51 10.46
N ILE A 61 29.98 -4.83 11.10
CA ILE A 61 28.72 -4.88 10.37
C ILE A 61 27.58 -4.24 11.12
N GLU A 62 27.33 -3.00 10.70
CA GLU A 62 26.00 -2.43 10.62
C GLU A 62 25.02 -3.36 9.88
N ILE A 63 23.86 -3.55 10.49
CA ILE A 63 22.68 -4.25 10.00
C ILE A 63 22.39 -3.87 8.54
N LEU A 64 22.23 -4.85 7.65
CA LEU A 64 21.88 -4.62 6.24
C LEU A 64 20.54 -3.88 6.13
N ALA A 65 20.48 -2.88 5.25
CA ALA A 65 19.22 -2.19 4.94
C ALA A 65 18.16 -3.19 4.45
N THR A 66 16.92 -3.07 4.95
CA THR A 66 15.80 -3.97 4.64
C THR A 66 15.55 -4.13 3.15
N ARG A 67 15.79 -3.08 2.36
CA ARG A 67 15.68 -3.11 0.90
C ARG A 67 16.71 -4.02 0.23
N THR A 68 17.94 -4.03 0.75
CA THR A 68 19.01 -4.92 0.28
C THR A 68 18.66 -6.36 0.61
N ILE A 69 18.16 -6.62 1.83
CA ILE A 69 17.66 -7.94 2.25
C ILE A 69 16.58 -8.41 1.28
N ASN A 70 15.57 -7.59 1.01
CA ASN A 70 14.49 -7.95 0.08
C ASN A 70 14.99 -8.19 -1.35
N THR A 71 16.00 -7.44 -1.80
CA THR A 71 16.61 -7.67 -3.12
C THR A 71 17.28 -9.04 -3.18
N TYR A 72 18.01 -9.42 -2.13
CA TYR A 72 18.63 -10.74 -2.03
C TYR A 72 17.60 -11.86 -1.85
N THR A 73 16.54 -11.63 -1.07
CA THR A 73 15.41 -12.54 -0.95
C THR A 73 14.74 -12.78 -2.31
N ALA A 74 14.59 -11.75 -3.14
CA ALA A 74 14.05 -11.91 -4.49
C ALA A 74 14.94 -12.81 -5.35
N ILE A 75 16.27 -12.60 -5.32
CA ILE A 75 17.23 -13.45 -6.06
C ILE A 75 17.15 -14.91 -5.60
N VAL A 76 17.06 -15.14 -4.28
CA VAL A 76 16.95 -16.48 -3.71
C VAL A 76 15.65 -17.17 -4.12
N ARG A 77 14.52 -16.45 -4.06
CA ARG A 77 13.22 -16.98 -4.51
C ARG A 77 13.27 -17.39 -5.97
N GLU A 78 13.80 -16.53 -6.83
CA GLU A 78 13.92 -16.78 -8.27
C GLU A 78 14.84 -17.97 -8.58
N LEU A 79 15.93 -18.15 -7.82
CA LEU A 79 16.79 -19.32 -7.92
C LEU A 79 16.05 -20.61 -7.54
N LEU A 80 15.29 -20.59 -6.44
CA LEU A 80 14.53 -21.77 -5.96
C LEU A 80 13.39 -22.13 -6.92
N ASP A 81 12.72 -21.13 -7.48
CA ASP A 81 11.74 -21.34 -8.56
C ASP A 81 12.41 -22.00 -9.77
N PHE A 82 13.59 -21.54 -10.17
CA PHE A 82 14.35 -22.17 -11.24
C PHE A 82 14.74 -23.62 -10.93
N CYS A 83 15.14 -23.92 -9.69
CA CYS A 83 15.43 -25.29 -9.27
C CYS A 83 14.21 -26.20 -9.36
N TYR A 84 13.03 -25.70 -9.00
CA TYR A 84 11.77 -26.42 -9.15
C TYR A 84 11.41 -26.69 -10.62
N TYR A 85 11.46 -25.68 -11.49
CA TYR A 85 11.15 -25.83 -12.93
C TYR A 85 12.20 -26.60 -13.73
N SER A 86 13.37 -26.85 -13.14
CA SER A 86 14.45 -27.63 -13.77
C SER A 86 14.56 -29.04 -13.20
N ASP A 87 13.53 -29.50 -12.49
CA ASP A 87 13.43 -30.83 -11.86
C ASP A 87 14.59 -31.15 -10.88
N LEU A 88 15.18 -30.11 -10.28
CA LEU A 88 16.22 -30.27 -9.24
C LEU A 88 15.62 -30.44 -7.84
N THR A 89 14.31 -30.17 -7.69
CA THR A 89 13.58 -30.31 -6.43
C THR A 89 12.11 -30.67 -6.66
N ASP A 90 11.56 -31.55 -5.85
CA ASP A 90 10.15 -31.98 -5.96
C ASP A 90 9.15 -30.96 -5.38
N LYS A 91 9.62 -29.96 -4.64
CA LYS A 91 8.79 -29.01 -3.90
C LYS A 91 9.23 -27.56 -4.12
N GLN A 92 8.24 -26.68 -4.14
CA GLN A 92 8.42 -25.23 -4.17
C GLN A 92 8.87 -24.70 -2.80
N TYR A 93 10.04 -24.06 -2.76
CA TYR A 93 10.67 -23.56 -1.53
C TYR A 93 10.81 -22.04 -1.46
N GLU A 94 10.45 -21.31 -2.53
CA GLU A 94 10.53 -19.85 -2.64
C GLU A 94 9.76 -19.14 -1.53
N LYS A 95 8.57 -19.66 -1.18
CA LYS A 95 7.69 -19.07 -0.15
C LYS A 95 8.28 -19.11 1.26
N ARG A 96 9.31 -19.94 1.51
CA ARG A 96 10.01 -20.00 2.81
C ARG A 96 10.74 -18.70 3.16
N PHE A 97 11.02 -17.84 2.17
CA PHE A 97 11.83 -16.64 2.38
C PHE A 97 10.93 -15.40 2.34
N ALA A 98 10.46 -14.89 3.47
CA ALA A 98 9.55 -13.74 3.48
C ALA A 98 10.25 -12.40 3.19
N PHE A 99 9.58 -11.51 2.44
CA PHE A 99 10.01 -10.11 2.33
C PHE A 99 9.74 -9.37 3.65
N LYS A 100 10.66 -8.49 4.03
CA LYS A 100 10.48 -7.59 5.17
C LYS A 100 9.79 -6.30 4.73
N PRO A 101 8.85 -5.73 5.52
CA PRO A 101 8.23 -4.46 5.19
C PRO A 101 9.28 -3.34 5.16
N VAL A 102 9.17 -2.42 4.20
CA VAL A 102 10.07 -1.27 4.04
C VAL A 102 9.23 0.00 4.15
N ASP A 103 9.55 0.87 5.10
CA ASP A 103 8.97 2.21 5.15
C ASP A 103 9.52 3.02 3.96
N LEU A 104 8.63 3.41 3.05
CA LEU A 104 8.94 4.10 1.81
C LEU A 104 8.61 5.59 1.95
N LYS A 105 9.38 6.32 2.75
CA LYS A 105 9.32 7.79 2.74
C LYS A 105 10.18 8.33 1.58
N PRO A 106 9.60 8.93 0.54
CA PRO A 106 10.35 9.57 -0.52
C PRO A 106 11.19 10.72 0.05
N ARG A 107 12.46 10.76 -0.33
CA ARG A 107 13.40 11.80 0.09
C ARG A 107 13.46 12.86 -1.01
N TYR A 108 12.94 14.05 -0.73
CA TYR A 108 12.93 15.19 -1.63
C TYR A 108 13.46 16.43 -0.91
N PHE A 109 13.93 17.42 -1.67
CA PHE A 109 14.45 18.67 -1.15
C PHE A 109 13.32 19.67 -0.88
N SER A 110 13.43 20.43 0.21
CA SER A 110 12.64 21.64 0.43
C SER A 110 13.03 22.75 -0.56
N GLU A 111 12.28 23.85 -0.60
CA GLU A 111 12.56 24.94 -1.55
C GLU A 111 13.87 25.65 -1.21
N GLU A 112 14.06 25.91 0.08
CA GLU A 112 15.23 26.52 0.65
C GLU A 112 16.46 25.65 0.39
N GLU A 113 16.32 24.32 0.55
CA GLU A 113 17.38 23.35 0.26
C GLU A 113 17.76 23.34 -1.22
N VAL A 114 16.79 23.39 -2.14
CA VAL A 114 17.04 23.47 -3.59
C VAL A 114 17.83 24.74 -3.93
N VAL A 115 17.37 25.90 -3.44
CA VAL A 115 18.02 27.19 -3.71
C VAL A 115 19.44 27.20 -3.16
N ALA A 116 19.63 26.75 -1.92
CA ALA A 116 20.96 26.64 -1.30
C ALA A 116 21.87 25.68 -2.08
N PHE A 117 21.33 24.54 -2.51
CA PHE A 117 22.06 23.54 -3.30
C PHE A 117 22.54 24.12 -4.64
N LEU A 118 21.66 24.75 -5.41
CA LEU A 118 21.99 25.32 -6.72
C LEU A 118 22.97 26.50 -6.61
N LYS A 119 22.87 27.30 -5.54
CA LYS A 119 23.83 28.37 -5.26
C LYS A 119 25.22 27.81 -4.91
N SER A 120 25.28 26.77 -4.09
CA SER A 120 26.53 26.09 -3.75
C SER A 120 27.17 25.41 -4.97
N ALA A 121 26.34 24.82 -5.85
CA ALA A 121 26.77 24.22 -7.11
C ALA A 121 27.51 25.22 -8.02
N LEU A 122 27.02 26.46 -8.13
CA LEU A 122 27.67 27.53 -8.90
C LEU A 122 29.04 27.94 -8.35
N GLN A 123 29.29 27.77 -7.06
CA GLN A 123 30.56 28.14 -6.40
C GLN A 123 31.67 27.10 -6.56
N THR A 124 31.43 26.01 -7.31
CA THR A 124 32.44 24.97 -7.55
C THR A 124 33.36 25.34 -8.71
N THR A 125 34.52 24.68 -8.82
CA THR A 125 35.49 24.88 -9.92
C THR A 125 34.87 24.74 -11.32
N HIS A 126 33.82 23.93 -11.44
CA HIS A 126 33.05 23.75 -12.69
C HIS A 126 31.60 24.21 -12.50
N GLY A 127 31.42 25.38 -11.88
CA GLY A 127 30.13 25.88 -11.38
C GLY A 127 28.99 25.87 -12.40
N TYR A 128 29.25 26.37 -13.62
CA TYR A 128 28.25 26.41 -14.70
C TYR A 128 27.76 25.02 -15.10
N ARG A 129 28.65 24.02 -15.09
CA ARG A 129 28.32 22.62 -15.40
C ARG A 129 27.47 22.00 -14.31
N TYR A 130 27.85 22.19 -13.04
CA TYR A 130 27.10 21.67 -11.91
C TYR A 130 25.71 22.30 -11.86
N HIS A 131 25.64 23.62 -11.99
CA HIS A 131 24.38 24.35 -12.00
C HIS A 131 23.46 23.87 -13.13
N ALA A 132 23.94 23.80 -14.36
CA ALA A 132 23.12 23.31 -15.48
C ALA A 132 22.68 21.85 -15.30
N LEU A 133 23.57 20.97 -14.83
CA LEU A 133 23.24 19.56 -14.60
C LEU A 133 22.14 19.37 -13.55
N PHE A 134 22.23 20.07 -12.41
CA PHE A 134 21.26 19.91 -11.32
C PHE A 134 19.95 20.65 -11.60
N SER A 135 20.00 21.84 -12.21
CA SER A 135 18.82 22.54 -12.70
C SER A 135 18.07 21.69 -13.74
N PHE A 136 18.81 20.96 -14.59
CA PHE A 136 18.23 20.03 -15.55
C PHE A 136 17.54 18.83 -14.89
N LEU A 137 18.19 18.21 -13.90
CA LEU A 137 17.60 17.09 -13.15
C LEU A 137 16.32 17.51 -12.43
N LEU A 138 16.29 18.72 -11.84
CA LEU A 138 15.10 19.30 -11.21
C LEU A 138 14.03 19.67 -12.21
N GLY A 139 14.40 20.14 -13.40
CA GLY A 139 13.46 20.62 -14.42
C GLY A 139 12.84 19.54 -15.29
N SER A 140 13.50 18.38 -15.40
CA SER A 140 13.09 17.30 -16.33
C SER A 140 12.62 16.03 -15.63
N GLY A 141 12.95 15.85 -14.35
CA GLY A 141 12.68 14.60 -13.62
C GLY A 141 13.39 13.37 -14.20
N CYS A 142 14.39 13.53 -15.08
CA CYS A 142 15.11 12.42 -15.69
C CYS A 142 15.85 11.57 -14.65
N ARG A 143 16.08 10.29 -14.97
CA ARG A 143 17.00 9.46 -14.17
C ARG A 143 18.44 9.89 -14.45
N VAL A 144 19.30 9.84 -13.44
CA VAL A 144 20.72 10.18 -13.59
C VAL A 144 21.43 9.36 -14.67
N SER A 145 21.03 8.10 -14.87
CA SER A 145 21.56 7.23 -15.92
C SER A 145 21.13 7.63 -17.33
N GLU A 146 19.97 8.29 -17.47
CA GLU A 146 19.49 8.85 -18.73
C GLU A 146 20.26 10.14 -19.03
N VAL A 147 20.40 11.04 -18.05
CA VAL A 147 21.14 12.30 -18.18
C VAL A 147 22.62 12.08 -18.52
N SER A 148 23.26 11.07 -17.92
CA SER A 148 24.66 10.71 -18.18
C SER A 148 24.92 10.29 -19.65
N LYS A 149 23.88 9.90 -20.39
CA LYS A 149 23.97 9.43 -21.79
C LYS A 149 23.39 10.42 -22.80
N LEU A 150 22.80 11.51 -22.33
CA LEU A 150 22.07 12.46 -23.16
C LEU A 150 23.03 13.23 -24.08
N ARG A 151 22.66 13.40 -25.35
CA ARG A 151 23.44 14.14 -26.35
C ARG A 151 22.85 15.53 -26.60
N VAL A 152 23.65 16.42 -27.18
CA VAL A 152 23.20 17.77 -27.54
C VAL A 152 22.08 17.72 -28.58
N CYS A 153 22.18 16.83 -29.58
CA CYS A 153 21.16 16.59 -30.59
C CYS A 153 19.82 16.05 -30.06
N ASP A 154 19.82 15.46 -28.85
CA ASP A 154 18.60 14.91 -28.24
C ASP A 154 17.71 16.03 -27.67
N PHE A 155 18.25 17.24 -27.53
CA PHE A 155 17.53 18.41 -27.08
C PHE A 155 17.00 19.21 -28.26
N ASP A 156 15.69 19.12 -28.51
CA ASP A 156 15.00 19.92 -29.50
C ASP A 156 14.66 21.29 -28.92
N ILE A 157 15.55 22.25 -29.16
CA ILE A 157 15.41 23.64 -28.71
C ILE A 157 14.17 24.29 -29.30
N GLU A 158 13.80 23.98 -30.55
CA GLU A 158 12.69 24.62 -31.24
C GLU A 158 11.36 24.28 -30.56
N ASN A 159 11.17 22.99 -30.26
CA ASN A 159 9.94 22.48 -29.64
C ASN A 159 9.98 22.43 -28.11
N ASN A 160 11.09 22.84 -27.47
CA ASN A 160 11.33 22.74 -26.02
C ASN A 160 11.16 21.31 -25.49
N VAL A 161 11.63 20.32 -26.23
CA VAL A 161 11.46 18.90 -25.89
C VAL A 161 12.80 18.20 -25.86
N ILE A 162 12.96 17.28 -24.92
CA ILE A 162 14.10 16.36 -24.87
C ILE A 162 13.64 14.96 -25.16
N ARG A 163 14.31 14.32 -26.12
CA ARG A 163 14.06 12.94 -26.47
C ARG A 163 14.97 12.02 -25.68
N ILE A 164 14.38 11.18 -24.83
CA ILE A 164 15.11 10.13 -24.11
C ILE A 164 14.96 8.83 -24.89
N TYR A 165 16.07 8.38 -25.47
CA TYR A 165 16.16 7.09 -26.15
C TYR A 165 16.38 5.95 -25.16
N LYS A 166 15.70 4.81 -25.37
CA LYS A 166 15.90 3.57 -24.58
C LYS A 166 15.76 3.77 -23.05
N GLY A 167 14.66 4.38 -22.61
CA GLY A 167 14.32 4.48 -21.19
C GLY A 167 14.06 3.13 -20.51
N LYS A 168 13.67 3.12 -19.22
CA LYS A 168 13.35 1.87 -18.49
C LYS A 168 12.27 1.07 -19.25
N GLY A 169 12.65 -0.10 -19.78
CA GLY A 169 11.77 -0.93 -20.60
C GLY A 169 11.87 -0.70 -22.11
N ASN A 170 12.95 -0.06 -22.58
CA ASN A 170 13.28 0.13 -23.98
C ASN A 170 12.25 0.96 -24.78
N LYS A 171 11.57 1.91 -24.12
CA LYS A 171 10.63 2.84 -24.75
C LYS A 171 11.22 4.25 -24.78
N ASP A 172 11.08 4.90 -25.93
CA ASP A 172 11.41 6.31 -26.12
C ASP A 172 10.34 7.18 -25.46
N ARG A 173 10.73 8.34 -24.94
CA ARG A 173 9.79 9.36 -24.47
C ARG A 173 10.30 10.77 -24.71
N ASN A 174 9.36 11.68 -24.89
CA ASN A 174 9.62 13.11 -25.02
C ASN A 174 9.29 13.80 -23.70
N ILE A 175 10.22 14.60 -23.21
CA ILE A 175 10.09 15.35 -21.96
C ILE A 175 10.05 16.83 -22.29
N PRO A 176 8.93 17.53 -22.05
CA PRO A 176 8.87 18.98 -22.16
C PRO A 176 9.85 19.62 -21.17
N ILE A 177 10.59 20.63 -21.62
CA ILE A 177 11.55 21.36 -20.81
C ILE A 177 11.05 22.78 -20.57
N TYR A 178 11.11 23.18 -19.30
CA TYR A 178 10.72 24.51 -18.90
C TYR A 178 11.68 25.57 -19.49
N PRO A 179 11.18 26.71 -20.01
CA PRO A 179 12.01 27.70 -20.71
C PRO A 179 13.23 28.20 -19.90
N GLN A 180 13.10 28.30 -18.58
CA GLN A 180 14.15 28.70 -17.67
C GLN A 180 15.28 27.66 -17.62
N VAL A 181 14.93 26.37 -17.62
CA VAL A 181 15.90 25.26 -17.63
C VAL A 181 16.60 25.18 -18.98
N LYS A 182 15.86 25.39 -20.07
CA LYS A 182 16.42 25.54 -21.41
C LYS A 182 17.48 26.64 -21.44
N LYS A 183 17.15 27.84 -20.96
CA LYS A 183 18.09 28.97 -20.91
C LYS A 183 19.39 28.59 -20.20
N ILE A 184 19.29 28.00 -19.01
CA ILE A 184 20.48 27.55 -18.23
C ILE A 184 21.32 26.54 -19.01
N VAL A 185 20.70 25.60 -19.73
CA VAL A 185 21.41 24.61 -20.55
C VAL A 185 22.12 25.28 -21.72
N LEU A 186 21.49 26.25 -22.38
CA LEU A 186 22.10 27.01 -23.48
C LEU A 186 23.27 27.88 -23.01
N ASP A 187 23.10 28.57 -21.88
CA ASP A 187 24.19 29.35 -21.26
C ASP A 187 25.38 28.44 -20.95
N TYR A 188 25.12 27.23 -20.43
CA TYR A 188 26.17 26.23 -20.21
C TYR A 188 26.85 25.76 -21.51
N LEU A 189 26.09 25.49 -22.57
CA LEU A 189 26.65 25.08 -23.87
C LEU A 189 27.54 26.18 -24.45
N PHE A 190 27.06 27.42 -24.42
CA PHE A 190 27.81 28.61 -24.86
C PHE A 190 29.12 28.77 -24.06
N LEU A 191 29.04 28.78 -22.73
CA LEU A 191 30.20 28.91 -21.84
C LEU A 191 31.19 27.74 -21.94
N THR A 192 30.76 26.60 -22.49
CA THR A 192 31.63 25.45 -22.71
C THR A 192 32.08 25.30 -24.16
N GLY A 193 31.93 26.32 -25.00
CA GLY A 193 32.50 26.40 -26.34
C GLY A 193 31.58 25.91 -27.47
N VAL A 194 30.27 25.82 -27.22
CA VAL A 194 29.25 25.58 -28.25
C VAL A 194 28.53 26.89 -28.54
N ASN A 195 29.07 27.67 -29.47
CA ASN A 195 28.58 29.01 -29.79
C ASN A 195 27.22 28.98 -30.51
N GLU A 196 26.99 27.96 -31.34
CA GLU A 196 25.73 27.73 -32.04
C GLU A 196 25.28 26.30 -31.80
N TRP A 197 24.01 26.13 -31.42
CA TRP A 197 23.40 24.81 -31.35
C TRP A 197 23.03 24.34 -32.75
N SER A 198 23.30 23.06 -33.03
CA SER A 198 22.83 22.35 -34.22
C SER A 198 22.39 20.94 -33.85
N ARG A 199 21.41 20.42 -34.60
CA ARG A 199 20.97 19.01 -34.52
C ARG A 199 22.08 18.02 -34.88
N ASP A 200 23.13 18.47 -35.57
CA ASP A 200 24.27 17.63 -35.95
C ASP A 200 25.30 17.43 -34.82
N LEU A 201 25.15 18.14 -33.69
CA LEU A 201 26.03 18.01 -32.53
C LEU A 201 25.76 16.68 -31.80
N LYS A 202 26.55 15.66 -32.13
CA LYS A 202 26.45 14.30 -31.56
C LYS A 202 27.11 14.14 -30.19
N GLY A 203 27.82 15.16 -29.71
CA GLY A 203 28.49 15.16 -28.41
C GLY A 203 27.51 15.07 -27.22
N PHE A 204 28.03 14.67 -26.06
CA PHE A 204 27.22 14.58 -24.84
C PHE A 204 26.78 15.96 -24.36
N LEU A 205 25.51 16.07 -23.93
CA LEU A 205 24.96 17.31 -23.40
C LEU A 205 25.79 17.75 -22.19
N PHE A 206 25.97 16.86 -21.21
CA PHE A 206 26.82 17.09 -20.05
C PHE A 206 28.13 16.33 -20.19
N SER A 207 29.22 17.06 -20.41
CA SER A 207 30.52 16.48 -20.72
C SER A 207 31.63 16.99 -19.80
N ARG A 208 32.73 16.21 -19.73
CA ARG A 208 33.94 16.59 -18.97
C ARG A 208 34.86 17.51 -19.77
N ASP A 209 34.90 17.31 -21.08
CA ASP A 209 35.58 18.13 -22.09
C ASP A 209 34.73 19.32 -22.56
N TYR A 210 35.39 20.24 -23.27
CA TYR A 210 34.82 21.49 -23.78
C TYR A 210 34.81 21.47 -25.32
N GLY A 211 34.14 22.45 -25.93
CA GLY A 211 33.97 22.57 -27.38
C GLY A 211 32.77 21.78 -27.89
N THR A 212 32.75 21.56 -29.21
CA THR A 212 31.66 20.91 -29.94
C THR A 212 31.76 19.37 -29.98
N THR A 213 32.94 18.80 -29.74
CA THR A 213 33.18 17.34 -29.78
C THR A 213 32.51 16.60 -28.62
N ARG A 214 32.76 17.02 -27.38
CA ARG A 214 32.11 16.56 -26.13
C ARG A 214 31.97 15.04 -26.04
N GLU A 215 33.07 14.32 -26.19
CA GLU A 215 33.07 12.85 -26.30
C GLU A 215 33.07 12.16 -24.93
N LYS A 216 33.37 12.88 -23.85
CA LYS A 216 33.61 12.31 -22.52
C LYS A 216 32.44 12.55 -21.57
N PRO A 217 31.47 11.62 -21.46
CA PRO A 217 30.30 11.81 -20.61
C PRO A 217 30.69 11.89 -19.14
N ILE A 218 29.86 12.59 -18.37
CA ILE A 218 29.95 12.56 -16.91
C ILE A 218 29.31 11.26 -16.42
N SER A 219 30.09 10.42 -15.73
CA SER A 219 29.58 9.16 -15.20
C SER A 219 28.56 9.37 -14.08
N VAL A 220 27.57 8.48 -13.96
CA VAL A 220 26.60 8.46 -12.85
C VAL A 220 27.27 8.52 -11.48
N ARG A 221 28.40 7.81 -11.30
CA ARG A 221 29.17 7.84 -10.06
C ARG A 221 29.74 9.23 -9.78
N SER A 222 30.24 9.92 -10.80
CA SER A 222 30.72 11.29 -10.67
C SER A 222 29.59 12.21 -10.22
N ILE A 223 28.43 12.15 -10.86
CA ILE A 223 27.26 12.94 -10.47
C ILE A 223 26.87 12.67 -9.01
N GLY A 224 26.87 11.40 -8.59
CA GLY A 224 26.62 11.04 -7.19
C GLY A 224 27.61 11.67 -6.21
N ARG A 225 28.91 11.69 -6.54
CA ARG A 225 29.93 12.38 -5.71
C ARG A 225 29.70 13.88 -5.64
N MET A 226 29.37 14.52 -6.77
CA MET A 226 29.05 15.95 -6.80
C MET A 226 27.90 16.31 -5.86
N VAL A 227 26.85 15.48 -5.82
CA VAL A 227 25.72 15.66 -4.89
C VAL A 227 26.20 15.56 -3.45
N LEU A 228 26.95 14.50 -3.12
CA LEU A 228 27.45 14.27 -1.76
C LEU A 228 28.37 15.40 -1.29
N GLU A 229 29.26 15.91 -2.14
CA GLU A 229 30.15 17.02 -1.84
C GLU A 229 29.37 18.29 -1.46
N ILE A 230 28.35 18.64 -2.26
CA ILE A 230 27.51 19.81 -1.98
C ILE A 230 26.66 19.59 -0.72
N CYS A 231 26.04 18.42 -0.55
CA CYS A 231 25.24 18.12 0.63
C CYS A 231 26.08 18.20 1.91
N LYS A 232 27.31 17.68 1.89
CA LYS A 232 28.26 17.79 3.01
C LYS A 232 28.60 19.23 3.31
N LYS A 233 28.92 20.03 2.29
CA LYS A 233 29.21 21.48 2.45
C LYS A 233 28.04 22.24 3.08
N LEU A 234 26.81 21.88 2.72
CA LEU A 234 25.59 22.52 3.22
C LEU A 234 25.03 21.89 4.50
N LYS A 235 25.69 20.87 5.06
CA LYS A 235 25.19 20.07 6.20
C LYS A 235 23.78 19.52 5.99
N LEU A 236 23.43 19.23 4.75
CA LEU A 236 22.17 18.56 4.40
C LEU A 236 22.27 17.07 4.73
N SER A 237 21.11 16.40 4.83
CA SER A 237 21.06 14.97 5.11
C SER A 237 21.95 14.17 4.15
N GLU A 238 22.80 13.28 4.69
CA GLU A 238 23.68 12.40 3.92
C GLU A 238 22.91 11.39 3.04
N HIS A 239 21.60 11.35 3.20
CA HIS A 239 20.68 10.47 2.50
C HIS A 239 20.22 11.01 1.13
N PHE A 240 20.54 12.26 0.80
CA PHE A 240 20.24 12.83 -0.50
C PHE A 240 21.14 12.25 -1.58
N THR A 241 20.53 11.87 -2.70
CA THR A 241 21.22 11.26 -3.84
C THR A 241 20.74 11.89 -5.14
N ALA A 242 21.32 11.50 -6.27
CA ALA A 242 20.84 11.93 -7.59
C ALA A 242 19.34 11.62 -7.82
N HIS A 243 18.78 10.59 -7.17
CA HIS A 243 17.34 10.28 -7.27
C HIS A 243 16.46 11.27 -6.47
N SER A 244 17.02 11.94 -5.47
CA SER A 244 16.30 12.94 -4.67
C SER A 244 15.83 14.13 -5.52
N PHE A 245 16.60 14.53 -6.55
CA PHE A 245 16.19 15.57 -7.51
C PHE A 245 14.93 15.17 -8.28
N ARG A 246 14.88 13.90 -8.73
CA ARG A 246 13.71 13.36 -9.43
C ARG A 246 12.50 13.25 -8.50
N HIS A 247 12.69 12.83 -7.25
CA HIS A 247 11.61 12.83 -6.25
C HIS A 247 11.11 14.24 -5.99
N THR A 248 12.00 15.22 -5.92
CA THR A 248 11.66 16.64 -5.75
C THR A 248 10.85 17.15 -6.93
N PHE A 249 11.25 16.86 -8.16
CA PHE A 249 10.45 17.19 -9.35
C PHE A 249 9.06 16.56 -9.30
N ALA A 250 8.97 15.27 -8.97
CA ALA A 250 7.70 14.56 -8.91
C ALA A 250 6.76 15.16 -7.86
N VAL A 251 7.28 15.40 -6.65
CA VAL A 251 6.55 16.06 -5.56
C VAL A 251 6.09 17.45 -5.98
N ARG A 252 6.97 18.28 -6.56
CA ARG A 252 6.62 19.65 -6.98
C ARG A 252 5.56 19.67 -8.08
N CYS A 253 5.59 18.73 -9.01
CA CYS A 253 4.54 18.61 -10.01
C CYS A 253 3.19 18.26 -9.37
N LEU A 254 3.17 17.38 -8.36
CA LEU A 254 1.96 17.02 -7.65
C LEU A 254 1.42 18.19 -6.82
N LEU A 255 2.30 18.90 -6.09
CA LEU A 255 1.94 20.12 -5.37
C LEU A 255 1.36 21.19 -6.32
N ALA A 256 1.87 21.26 -7.55
CA ALA A 256 1.34 22.12 -8.61
C ALA A 256 0.04 21.58 -9.26
N LYS A 257 -0.62 20.60 -8.65
CA LYS A 257 -1.87 19.95 -9.11
C LYS A 257 -1.75 19.31 -10.51
N MET A 258 -0.55 18.88 -10.91
CA MET A 258 -0.36 18.18 -12.19
C MET A 258 -1.05 16.81 -12.15
N ARG A 259 -1.83 16.53 -13.19
CA ARG A 259 -2.45 15.22 -13.40
C ARG A 259 -1.42 14.10 -13.40
N THR A 260 -1.70 13.06 -12.61
CA THR A 260 -0.77 11.95 -12.32
C THR A 260 -0.44 11.13 -13.56
N GLU A 261 -1.32 11.09 -14.56
CA GLU A 261 -1.12 10.40 -15.83
C GLU A 261 0.00 11.07 -16.64
N TYR A 262 0.00 12.40 -16.74
CA TYR A 262 1.06 13.15 -17.41
C TYR A 262 2.37 13.06 -16.66
N LEU A 263 2.34 13.16 -15.32
CA LEU A 263 3.54 12.98 -14.50
C LEU A 263 4.16 11.59 -14.68
N SER A 264 3.34 10.54 -14.71
CA SER A 264 3.78 9.16 -14.95
C SER A 264 4.46 9.00 -16.32
N GLN A 265 3.94 9.66 -17.36
CA GLN A 265 4.53 9.69 -18.69
C GLN A 265 5.89 10.40 -18.71
N ILE A 266 5.98 11.60 -18.10
CA ILE A 266 7.24 12.37 -17.99
C ILE A 266 8.32 11.55 -17.26
N LEU A 267 7.94 10.95 -16.14
CA LEU A 267 8.83 10.13 -15.32
C LEU A 267 9.15 8.79 -16.00
N GLY A 268 8.30 8.27 -16.90
CA GLY A 268 8.47 6.96 -17.52
C GLY A 268 8.35 5.84 -16.47
N HIS A 269 7.26 5.86 -15.69
CA HIS A 269 6.90 4.77 -14.78
C HIS A 269 6.10 3.71 -15.54
N LYS A 270 6.46 2.42 -15.37
CA LYS A 270 5.69 1.30 -15.94
C LYS A 270 4.41 1.00 -15.16
N SER A 271 4.31 1.50 -13.92
CA SER A 271 3.23 1.14 -12.99
C SER A 271 2.81 2.40 -12.19
N PRO A 272 1.51 2.74 -12.16
CA PRO A 272 0.97 3.91 -11.45
C PRO A 272 1.22 3.90 -9.93
N GLU A 273 1.49 2.73 -9.36
CA GLU A 273 1.75 2.50 -7.93
C GLU A 273 2.95 3.32 -7.43
N THR A 274 3.95 3.52 -8.28
CA THR A 274 5.10 4.38 -7.95
C THR A 274 4.73 5.86 -7.88
N THR A 275 3.64 6.28 -8.52
CA THR A 275 3.08 7.62 -8.42
C THR A 275 2.18 7.76 -7.19
N TYR A 276 1.49 6.68 -6.80
CA TYR A 276 0.63 6.62 -5.62
C TYR A 276 1.38 6.86 -4.30
N ILE A 277 2.63 6.37 -4.18
CA ILE A 277 3.51 6.63 -3.03
C ILE A 277 3.67 8.14 -2.78
N TYR A 278 3.65 8.97 -3.83
CA TYR A 278 3.75 10.43 -3.66
C TYR A 278 2.42 11.08 -3.26
N ILE A 279 1.28 10.52 -3.67
CA ILE A 279 -0.05 11.02 -3.28
C ILE A 279 -0.27 10.82 -1.77
N GLN A 280 0.23 9.71 -1.22
CA GLN A 280 0.15 9.42 0.22
C GLN A 280 0.93 10.42 1.11
N LEU A 281 1.77 11.28 0.52
CA LEU A 281 2.52 12.29 1.28
C LEU A 281 1.75 13.59 1.54
N PHE A 282 0.60 13.81 0.88
CA PHE A 282 -0.12 15.09 0.95
C PHE A 282 -1.58 14.94 1.40
N PRO A 283 -1.82 14.69 2.71
CA PRO A 283 -3.18 14.63 3.26
C PRO A 283 -3.94 15.95 3.08
N ARG A 284 -3.26 17.10 3.20
CA ARG A 284 -3.87 18.44 3.08
C ARG A 284 -4.36 18.74 1.66
N GLU A 285 -3.65 18.29 0.63
CA GLU A 285 -4.04 18.53 -0.76
C GLU A 285 -5.18 17.62 -1.20
N LEU A 286 -5.23 16.38 -0.70
CA LEU A 286 -6.39 15.51 -0.86
C LEU A 286 -7.64 16.17 -0.27
N GLN A 287 -7.50 16.77 0.92
CA GLN A 287 -8.56 17.54 1.55
C GLN A 287 -8.99 18.73 0.68
N GLU A 288 -8.05 19.56 0.19
CA GLU A 288 -8.36 20.70 -0.68
C GLU A 288 -9.02 20.27 -2.00
N HIS A 289 -8.58 19.17 -2.62
CA HIS A 289 -9.15 18.69 -3.87
C HIS A 289 -10.55 18.11 -3.70
N VAL A 290 -10.79 17.41 -2.59
CA VAL A 290 -12.15 17.02 -2.21
C VAL A 290 -12.96 18.29 -2.00
N SER A 291 -12.55 19.20 -1.11
CA SER A 291 -13.29 20.43 -0.82
C SER A 291 -13.59 21.31 -2.05
N GLU A 292 -12.66 21.47 -3.02
CA GLU A 292 -12.85 22.31 -4.22
C GLU A 292 -13.72 21.65 -5.31
N LYS A 293 -13.67 20.33 -5.46
CA LYS A 293 -14.30 19.62 -6.60
C LYS A 293 -15.43 18.68 -6.18
N TYR A 294 -15.73 18.61 -4.90
CA TYR A 294 -16.81 17.80 -4.39
C TYR A 294 -18.17 18.38 -4.84
N PRO A 295 -18.98 17.65 -5.62
CA PRO A 295 -20.07 18.22 -6.40
C PRO A 295 -21.32 18.63 -5.59
N PHE A 296 -21.28 18.59 -4.26
CA PHE A 296 -22.44 18.82 -3.39
C PHE A 296 -22.10 19.74 -2.21
N ALA A 297 -22.78 20.90 -2.14
CA ALA A 297 -22.64 21.87 -1.05
C ALA A 297 -23.50 21.46 0.17
N PHE A 298 -22.96 20.61 1.04
CA PHE A 298 -23.63 20.16 2.28
C PHE A 298 -23.62 21.22 3.40
N GLU A 299 -22.78 22.25 3.30
CA GLU A 299 -22.53 23.24 4.36
C GLU A 299 -23.77 24.06 4.76
N GLN A 300 -24.77 24.20 3.88
CA GLN A 300 -26.01 24.91 4.17
C GLN A 300 -27.02 24.08 4.99
N LEU A 301 -26.79 22.78 5.19
CA LEU A 301 -27.75 21.84 5.79
C LEU A 301 -27.35 21.29 7.17
N LEU A 302 -26.14 21.58 7.66
CA LEU A 302 -25.51 20.86 8.77
C LEU A 302 -25.60 21.52 10.16
N PHE A 303 -26.32 22.64 10.32
CA PHE A 303 -26.41 23.34 11.60
C PHE A 303 -27.65 22.95 12.42
N THR A 304 -27.60 21.83 13.15
CA THR A 304 -28.27 21.66 14.47
C THR A 304 -27.87 20.33 15.16
N SER A 305 -27.22 20.45 16.32
CA SER A 305 -27.21 19.61 17.56
C SER A 305 -27.45 18.07 17.62
N THR A 306 -26.35 17.34 17.90
CA THR A 306 -26.02 16.42 19.05
C THR A 306 -26.78 15.12 19.44
N VAL A 307 -25.98 14.02 19.39
CA VAL A 307 -25.79 12.85 20.34
C VAL A 307 -26.60 11.54 20.13
N SER A 308 -25.95 10.40 20.48
CA SER A 308 -26.09 9.01 19.96
C SER A 308 -26.21 7.89 21.02
N ALA A 309 -26.79 6.72 20.68
CA ALA A 309 -26.28 5.32 20.93
C ALA A 309 -27.25 4.22 20.41
N SER A 310 -26.82 3.16 19.68
CA SER A 310 -27.77 2.19 19.03
C SER A 310 -27.32 0.73 18.77
N ARG A 311 -26.10 0.29 19.13
CA ARG A 311 -25.62 -1.06 18.78
C ARG A 311 -25.95 -2.17 19.78
N LYS A 312 -26.14 -1.85 21.07
CA LYS A 312 -26.48 -2.86 22.09
C LYS A 312 -27.92 -3.36 21.97
N GLU A 313 -28.83 -2.49 21.51
CA GLU A 313 -30.27 -2.78 21.43
C GLU A 313 -30.59 -3.88 20.42
N ILE A 314 -29.93 -3.88 19.25
CA ILE A 314 -30.19 -4.87 18.19
C ILE A 314 -29.80 -6.29 18.64
N HIS A 315 -28.71 -6.46 19.39
CA HIS A 315 -28.34 -7.79 19.91
C HIS A 315 -29.30 -8.28 20.99
N GLN A 316 -29.79 -7.38 21.85
CA GLN A 316 -30.79 -7.74 22.87
C GLN A 316 -32.11 -8.18 22.21
N ILE A 317 -32.57 -7.47 21.18
CA ILE A 317 -33.80 -7.81 20.45
C ILE A 317 -33.69 -9.21 19.82
N ASN A 318 -32.59 -9.52 19.14
CA ASN A 318 -32.41 -10.82 18.48
C ASN A 318 -32.29 -11.98 19.48
N LEU A 319 -31.67 -11.76 20.65
CA LEU A 319 -31.58 -12.77 21.68
C LEU A 319 -32.94 -12.99 22.37
N LEU A 320 -33.71 -11.93 22.58
CA LEU A 320 -35.06 -12.04 23.14
C LEU A 320 -35.99 -12.85 22.22
N ASP A 321 -35.94 -12.61 20.92
CA ASP A 321 -36.69 -13.37 19.90
C ASP A 321 -36.30 -14.86 19.89
N PHE A 322 -35.00 -15.16 20.03
CA PHE A 322 -34.53 -16.55 20.14
C PHE A 322 -35.04 -17.23 21.42
N THR A 323 -34.98 -16.55 22.57
CA THR A 323 -35.48 -17.11 23.82
C THR A 323 -36.99 -17.33 23.80
N GLN A 324 -37.76 -16.40 23.21
CA GLN A 324 -39.21 -16.58 23.03
C GLN A 324 -39.55 -17.79 22.15
N PHE A 325 -38.74 -18.07 21.13
CA PHE A 325 -38.89 -19.28 20.34
C PHE A 325 -38.61 -20.55 21.15
N LEU A 326 -37.57 -20.54 21.99
CA LEU A 326 -37.27 -21.66 22.90
C LEU A 326 -38.45 -21.91 23.85
N CYS A 327 -39.05 -20.86 24.43
CA CYS A 327 -40.25 -20.96 25.26
C CYS A 327 -41.42 -21.62 24.52
N ARG A 328 -41.66 -21.26 23.25
CA ARG A 328 -42.78 -21.81 22.45
C ARG A 328 -42.63 -23.29 22.12
N ILE A 329 -41.43 -23.74 21.76
CA ILE A 329 -41.18 -25.14 21.41
C ILE A 329 -41.30 -26.05 22.64
N LYS A 330 -41.02 -25.49 23.81
CA LYS A 330 -40.87 -26.25 25.05
C LYS A 330 -42.01 -26.04 26.05
N GLU A 331 -43.00 -25.21 25.72
CA GLU A 331 -44.14 -24.86 26.58
C GLU A 331 -43.73 -24.40 27.99
N VAL A 332 -42.61 -23.68 28.10
CA VAL A 332 -42.06 -23.16 29.37
C VAL A 332 -42.02 -21.64 29.38
N THR A 333 -42.08 -21.06 30.59
CA THR A 333 -41.97 -19.61 30.77
C THR A 333 -40.53 -19.12 30.60
N PHE A 334 -40.34 -17.82 30.35
CA PHE A 334 -39.01 -17.22 30.07
C PHE A 334 -38.02 -17.43 31.22
N GLU A 335 -38.51 -17.44 32.47
CA GLU A 335 -37.74 -17.61 33.70
C GLU A 335 -37.27 -19.07 33.90
N GLU A 336 -37.90 -20.03 33.22
CA GLU A 336 -37.61 -21.46 33.32
C GLU A 336 -36.62 -21.95 32.26
N VAL A 337 -36.19 -21.09 31.33
CA VAL A 337 -35.22 -21.44 30.26
C VAL A 337 -33.81 -21.50 30.85
N HIS A 338 -33.42 -22.69 31.32
CA HIS A 338 -32.04 -22.96 31.77
C HIS A 338 -31.17 -23.49 30.62
N LEU A 339 -30.10 -22.75 30.30
CA LEU A 339 -29.25 -23.02 29.13
C LEU A 339 -28.45 -24.33 29.20
N GLU A 340 -28.18 -24.83 30.40
CA GLU A 340 -27.56 -26.14 30.62
C GLU A 340 -28.58 -27.31 30.58
N LYS A 341 -29.89 -27.01 30.54
CA LYS A 341 -30.97 -28.01 30.66
C LYS A 341 -32.17 -27.62 29.79
N ILE A 342 -32.18 -27.98 28.50
CA ILE A 342 -33.36 -27.77 27.64
C ILE A 342 -34.07 -29.12 27.37
N PHE A 343 -34.81 -29.53 28.41
CA PHE A 343 -35.72 -30.66 28.64
C PHE A 343 -35.17 -31.99 29.18
N THR A 344 -35.98 -32.54 30.08
CA THR A 344 -35.87 -33.83 30.77
C THR A 344 -36.86 -34.83 30.17
N LEU A 345 -36.38 -36.02 29.77
CA LEU A 345 -37.26 -37.16 29.49
C LEU A 345 -37.71 -37.79 30.81
N THR A 346 -39.01 -37.77 31.12
CA THR A 346 -39.59 -38.50 32.25
C THR A 346 -40.17 -39.84 31.78
N SER A 347 -39.99 -40.89 32.59
CA SER A 347 -40.62 -42.19 32.31
C SER A 347 -42.15 -42.04 32.39
N PRO A 348 -42.91 -42.51 31.39
CA PRO A 348 -44.37 -42.43 31.42
C PRO A 348 -45.02 -43.30 32.52
N ILE A 349 -44.25 -44.13 33.22
CA ILE A 349 -44.76 -45.04 34.26
C ILE A 349 -44.45 -44.54 35.69
N THR A 350 -43.35 -43.81 35.90
CA THR A 350 -42.87 -43.46 37.25
C THR A 350 -42.65 -41.97 37.49
N GLY A 351 -42.73 -41.12 36.46
CA GLY A 351 -42.59 -39.66 36.59
C GLY A 351 -41.17 -39.16 36.93
N ASN A 352 -40.19 -40.05 37.14
CA ASN A 352 -38.81 -39.66 37.41
C ASN A 352 -38.06 -39.26 36.12
N VAL A 353 -37.19 -38.24 36.27
CA VAL A 353 -36.32 -37.66 35.22
C VAL A 353 -35.17 -38.61 34.85
N ILE A 354 -35.01 -38.94 33.56
CA ILE A 354 -34.06 -39.96 33.08
C ILE A 354 -32.86 -39.38 32.32
N LYS A 355 -32.95 -38.22 31.63
CA LYS A 355 -31.79 -37.58 30.98
C LYS A 355 -32.06 -36.12 30.59
N HIS A 356 -31.02 -35.28 30.55
CA HIS A 356 -31.04 -33.92 29.99
C HIS A 356 -30.51 -33.94 28.55
N ASP A 357 -31.21 -33.28 27.62
CA ASP A 357 -30.73 -33.08 26.24
C ASP A 357 -30.36 -31.60 26.03
N PRO A 358 -29.10 -31.26 25.67
CA PRO A 358 -28.67 -29.87 25.50
C PRO A 358 -29.22 -29.26 24.20
N ILE A 359 -29.16 -27.92 24.06
CA ILE A 359 -29.44 -27.25 22.78
C ILE A 359 -28.50 -27.84 21.72
N ASN A 360 -29.07 -28.57 20.77
CA ASN A 360 -28.35 -29.22 19.69
C ASN A 360 -28.55 -28.48 18.36
N TYR A 361 -27.90 -28.95 17.30
CA TYR A 361 -27.98 -28.30 15.99
C TYR A 361 -29.39 -28.40 15.37
N GLU A 362 -30.17 -29.42 15.70
CA GLU A 362 -31.52 -29.63 15.17
C GLU A 362 -32.48 -28.52 15.63
N VAL A 363 -32.37 -28.08 16.89
CA VAL A 363 -33.15 -26.96 17.42
C VAL A 363 -32.79 -25.65 16.71
N LEU A 364 -31.50 -25.44 16.42
CA LEU A 364 -31.06 -24.27 15.66
C LEU A 364 -31.54 -24.33 14.22
N ASP A 365 -31.43 -25.46 13.54
CA ASP A 365 -31.91 -25.62 12.17
C ASP A 365 -33.43 -25.41 12.10
N HIS A 366 -34.19 -25.93 13.07
CA HIS A 366 -35.62 -25.68 13.18
C HIS A 366 -35.93 -24.20 13.43
N TYR A 367 -35.10 -23.50 14.21
CA TYR A 367 -35.23 -22.06 14.42
C TYR A 367 -35.07 -21.28 13.13
N PHE A 368 -34.00 -21.54 12.37
CA PHE A 368 -33.74 -20.83 11.11
C PHE A 368 -34.76 -21.20 10.02
N LYS A 369 -35.21 -22.46 9.93
CA LYS A 369 -36.23 -22.92 8.96
C LYS A 369 -37.60 -22.29 9.22
N ASN A 370 -37.97 -22.03 10.48
CA ASN A 370 -39.27 -21.41 10.82
C ASN A 370 -39.32 -19.90 10.62
N LYS A 371 -38.17 -19.23 10.41
CA LYS A 371 -38.15 -17.78 10.12
C LYS A 371 -38.50 -17.58 8.65
N GLN A 372 -39.76 -17.36 8.32
CA GLN A 372 -40.17 -17.03 6.96
C GLN A 372 -40.00 -15.52 6.66
N GLY A 373 -39.67 -15.19 5.40
CA GLY A 373 -39.58 -13.79 4.93
C GLY A 373 -38.30 -13.04 5.31
N PHE A 374 -37.32 -13.70 5.93
CA PHE A 374 -36.04 -13.07 6.27
C PHE A 374 -35.15 -12.92 5.02
N SER A 375 -34.52 -11.76 4.88
CA SER A 375 -33.44 -11.55 3.91
C SER A 375 -32.14 -12.24 4.37
N TYR A 376 -31.23 -12.54 3.43
CA TYR A 376 -29.92 -13.11 3.72
C TYR A 376 -29.18 -12.39 4.85
N ASN A 377 -29.21 -11.06 4.85
CA ASN A 377 -28.55 -10.25 5.88
C ASN A 377 -29.22 -10.38 7.26
N GLN A 378 -30.55 -10.54 7.32
CA GLN A 378 -31.27 -10.79 8.56
C GLN A 378 -30.93 -12.16 9.13
N TYR A 379 -30.84 -13.20 8.29
CA TYR A 379 -30.34 -14.50 8.72
C TYR A 379 -28.89 -14.45 9.23
N LEU A 380 -28.03 -13.67 8.57
CA LEU A 380 -26.63 -13.52 8.96
C LEU A 380 -26.49 -12.79 10.31
N LEU A 381 -27.26 -11.73 10.54
CA LEU A 381 -27.29 -11.00 11.81
C LEU A 381 -27.80 -11.90 12.94
N LEU A 382 -28.86 -12.67 12.70
CA LEU A 382 -29.42 -13.61 13.67
C LEU A 382 -28.41 -14.72 14.00
N LYS A 383 -27.76 -15.29 12.98
CA LYS A 383 -26.66 -16.26 13.14
C LYS A 383 -25.51 -15.70 13.97
N ASN A 384 -25.13 -14.44 13.74
CA ASN A 384 -24.05 -13.79 14.49
C ASN A 384 -24.44 -13.50 15.94
N SER A 385 -25.68 -13.07 16.21
CA SER A 385 -26.18 -12.86 17.58
C SER A 385 -26.22 -14.17 18.36
N ILE A 386 -26.74 -15.24 17.75
CA ILE A 386 -26.76 -16.58 18.34
C ILE A 386 -25.33 -17.14 18.50
N GLY A 387 -24.47 -16.93 17.50
CA GLY A 387 -23.07 -17.35 17.56
C GLY A 387 -22.28 -16.62 18.67
N ALA A 388 -22.49 -15.32 18.85
CA ALA A 388 -21.88 -14.55 19.94
C ALA A 388 -22.36 -15.04 21.31
N PHE A 389 -23.64 -15.39 21.42
CA PHE A 389 -24.21 -15.98 22.62
C PHE A 389 -23.62 -17.36 22.95
N PHE A 390 -23.55 -18.29 21.99
CA PHE A 390 -22.91 -19.58 22.23
C PHE A 390 -21.41 -19.47 22.49
N LYS A 391 -20.73 -18.47 21.91
CA LYS A 391 -19.33 -18.18 22.24
C LYS A 391 -19.17 -17.66 23.67
N PHE A 392 -20.14 -16.91 24.20
CA PHE A 392 -20.21 -16.54 25.61
C PHE A 392 -20.42 -17.79 26.49
N LEU A 393 -21.35 -18.68 26.12
CA LEU A 393 -21.60 -19.91 26.87
C LEU A 393 -20.41 -20.90 26.84
N GLU A 394 -19.71 -20.99 25.72
CA GLU A 394 -18.48 -21.80 25.61
C GLU A 394 -17.39 -21.27 26.54
N LYS A 395 -17.28 -19.93 26.66
CA LYS A 395 -16.26 -19.28 27.49
C LYS A 395 -16.57 -19.36 28.99
N GLU A 396 -17.80 -19.10 29.39
CA GLU A 396 -18.18 -18.99 30.81
C GLU A 396 -18.69 -20.31 31.40
N TYR A 397 -19.22 -21.23 30.58
CA TYR A 397 -19.88 -22.46 31.04
C TYR A 397 -19.39 -23.74 30.32
N HIS A 398 -18.34 -23.68 29.51
CA HIS A 398 -17.80 -24.81 28.72
C HIS A 398 -18.83 -25.52 27.82
N PHE A 399 -19.90 -24.82 27.42
CA PHE A 399 -20.93 -25.38 26.55
C PHE A 399 -20.47 -25.35 25.08
N ALA A 400 -20.31 -26.53 24.46
CA ALA A 400 -19.86 -26.63 23.08
C ALA A 400 -20.90 -26.03 22.10
N SER A 401 -20.46 -25.17 21.18
CA SER A 401 -21.36 -24.50 20.24
C SER A 401 -21.92 -25.46 19.17
N PRO A 402 -23.24 -25.65 19.09
CA PRO A 402 -23.87 -26.52 18.09
C PRO A 402 -23.88 -25.90 16.67
N VAL A 403 -23.49 -24.63 16.53
CA VAL A 403 -23.56 -23.87 15.27
C VAL A 403 -22.72 -24.48 14.15
N ARG A 404 -21.64 -25.20 14.47
CA ARG A 404 -20.77 -25.83 13.47
C ARG A 404 -21.35 -27.11 12.86
N LEU A 405 -22.35 -27.71 13.52
CA LEU A 405 -22.97 -28.97 13.12
C LEU A 405 -24.32 -28.76 12.43
N MET A 406 -24.74 -27.52 12.23
CA MET A 406 -25.98 -27.17 11.54
C MET A 406 -25.95 -27.57 10.07
N GLU A 407 -27.07 -28.10 9.57
CA GLU A 407 -27.28 -28.45 8.17
C GLU A 407 -27.89 -27.29 7.37
N PHE A 408 -28.44 -26.27 8.04
CA PHE A 408 -29.04 -25.12 7.34
C PHE A 408 -28.02 -24.36 6.49
N ASN A 409 -28.18 -24.44 5.17
CA ASN A 409 -27.25 -23.85 4.22
C ASN A 409 -27.60 -22.38 3.91
N PHE A 410 -26.89 -21.47 4.57
CA PHE A 410 -27.02 -20.03 4.33
C PHE A 410 -26.58 -19.62 2.92
N ASP A 411 -25.74 -20.41 2.25
CA ASP A 411 -25.17 -20.03 0.95
C ASP A 411 -26.19 -20.11 -0.20
N GLU A 412 -27.22 -20.94 -0.07
CA GLU A 412 -28.35 -21.02 -1.02
C GLU A 412 -29.21 -19.75 -1.02
N LEU A 413 -29.16 -18.98 0.06
CA LEU A 413 -29.87 -17.72 0.22
C LEU A 413 -29.07 -16.51 -0.28
N LYS A 414 -27.84 -16.70 -0.77
CA LYS A 414 -26.99 -15.60 -1.26
C LYS A 414 -27.65 -14.93 -2.48
N PRO A 415 -27.87 -13.61 -2.46
CA PRO A 415 -28.45 -12.93 -3.60
C PRO A 415 -27.50 -12.95 -4.80
N VAL A 416 -28.05 -13.15 -6.00
CA VAL A 416 -27.32 -13.03 -7.28
C VAL A 416 -26.74 -11.60 -7.39
N LYS A 417 -25.45 -11.48 -7.72
CA LYS A 417 -24.78 -10.18 -7.87
C LYS A 417 -25.47 -9.37 -8.98
N ARG A 418 -26.21 -8.34 -8.57
CA ARG A 418 -26.84 -7.39 -9.49
C ARG A 418 -25.79 -6.42 -10.06
N PRO A 419 -25.98 -5.92 -11.30
CA PRO A 419 -25.14 -4.86 -11.84
C PRO A 419 -25.18 -3.64 -10.92
N VAL A 420 -24.05 -2.92 -10.85
CA VAL A 420 -23.88 -1.76 -9.97
C VAL A 420 -24.85 -0.67 -10.41
N LYS A 421 -25.87 -0.41 -9.59
CA LYS A 421 -26.84 0.68 -9.82
C LYS A 421 -26.21 2.00 -9.38
N ILE A 422 -25.96 2.89 -10.33
CA ILE A 422 -25.50 4.26 -10.05
C ILE A 422 -26.72 5.09 -9.63
N LEU A 423 -26.68 5.70 -8.45
CA LEU A 423 -27.74 6.55 -7.94
C LEU A 423 -27.74 7.89 -8.70
N SER A 424 -28.91 8.31 -9.19
CA SER A 424 -29.03 9.64 -9.80
C SER A 424 -29.09 10.73 -8.73
N ARG A 425 -28.83 11.99 -9.12
CA ARG A 425 -28.97 13.17 -8.24
C ARG A 425 -30.35 13.22 -7.57
N HIS A 426 -31.40 12.87 -8.32
CA HIS A 426 -32.77 12.85 -7.81
C HIS A 426 -33.00 11.74 -6.76
N ASP A 427 -32.42 10.56 -6.99
CA ASP A 427 -32.50 9.45 -6.02
C ASP A 427 -31.82 9.80 -4.70
N ILE A 428 -30.66 10.48 -4.77
CA ILE A 428 -29.92 10.94 -3.60
C ILE A 428 -30.71 12.00 -2.83
N LEU A 429 -31.30 12.98 -3.53
CA LEU A 429 -32.11 14.03 -2.90
C LEU A 429 -33.38 13.45 -2.24
N ARG A 430 -34.06 12.52 -2.91
CA ARG A 430 -35.21 11.81 -2.35
C ARG A 430 -34.81 11.01 -1.11
N PHE A 431 -33.66 10.32 -1.16
CA PHE A 431 -33.15 9.56 -0.02
C PHE A 431 -32.80 10.47 1.16
N LEU A 432 -32.12 11.59 0.92
CA LEU A 432 -31.82 12.60 1.94
C LEU A 432 -33.09 13.19 2.56
N HIS A 433 -34.09 13.53 1.74
CA HIS A 433 -35.37 14.02 2.24
C HIS A 433 -36.07 12.96 3.12
N THR A 434 -36.06 11.70 2.70
CA THR A 434 -36.64 10.59 3.47
C THR A 434 -35.88 10.35 4.78
N LEU A 435 -34.55 10.47 4.77
CA LEU A 435 -33.74 10.39 5.98
C LEU A 435 -34.09 11.49 6.98
N VAL A 436 -34.31 12.72 6.51
CA VAL A 436 -34.67 13.86 7.36
C VAL A 436 -36.10 13.74 7.87
N SER A 437 -37.04 13.22 7.07
CA SER A 437 -38.46 13.14 7.47
C SER A 437 -38.81 11.90 8.29
N GLU A 438 -38.14 10.76 8.06
CA GLU A 438 -38.55 9.45 8.61
C GLU A 438 -37.53 8.79 9.56
N SER A 439 -36.25 9.22 9.58
CA SER A 439 -35.27 8.56 10.46
C SER A 439 -35.40 9.02 11.90
N GLN A 440 -35.56 8.07 12.83
CA GLN A 440 -35.51 8.33 14.27
C GLN A 440 -34.11 8.74 14.75
N GLU A 441 -33.06 8.36 14.02
CA GLU A 441 -31.64 8.62 14.33
C GLU A 441 -31.00 9.46 13.21
N TYR A 442 -31.70 10.50 12.77
CA TYR A 442 -31.37 11.22 11.54
C TYR A 442 -29.94 11.78 11.54
N HIS A 443 -29.40 12.25 12.66
CA HIS A 443 -28.02 12.73 12.74
C HIS A 443 -26.99 11.65 12.42
N ARG A 444 -27.17 10.46 12.99
CA ARG A 444 -26.27 9.32 12.75
C ARG A 444 -26.37 8.90 11.29
N ASP A 445 -27.59 8.74 10.80
CA ASP A 445 -27.84 8.21 9.47
C ASP A 445 -27.45 9.20 8.38
N LEU A 446 -27.70 10.48 8.60
CA LEU A 446 -27.24 11.58 7.75
C LEU A 446 -25.72 11.70 7.79
N THR A 447 -25.09 11.62 8.97
CA THR A 447 -23.61 11.66 9.08
C THR A 447 -22.97 10.47 8.38
N MET A 448 -23.51 9.26 8.59
CA MET A 448 -23.04 8.06 7.89
C MET A 448 -23.23 8.19 6.39
N PHE A 449 -24.39 8.63 5.92
CA PHE A 449 -24.65 8.81 4.50
C PHE A 449 -23.73 9.88 3.89
N CYS A 450 -23.61 11.04 4.53
CA CYS A 450 -22.70 12.10 4.12
C CYS A 450 -21.26 11.62 4.08
N LEU A 451 -20.80 10.84 5.07
CA LEU A 451 -19.45 10.24 5.06
C LEU A 451 -19.30 9.23 3.93
N ILE A 452 -20.20 8.26 3.77
CA ILE A 452 -20.16 7.28 2.67
C ILE A 452 -20.07 8.00 1.32
N PHE A 453 -20.88 9.04 1.16
CA PHE A 453 -21.01 9.76 -0.10
C PHE A 453 -19.82 10.70 -0.34
N SER A 454 -19.26 11.32 0.71
CA SER A 454 -18.14 12.28 0.62
C SER A 454 -16.77 11.68 0.57
N THR A 455 -16.54 10.62 1.32
CA THR A 455 -15.23 9.97 1.38
C THR A 455 -15.17 8.73 0.51
N GLY A 456 -16.32 8.20 0.06
CA GLY A 456 -16.39 6.91 -0.63
C GLY A 456 -16.02 5.73 0.27
N CYS A 457 -15.91 5.93 1.58
CA CYS A 457 -15.57 4.87 2.53
C CYS A 457 -16.63 3.78 2.54
N ARG A 458 -16.19 2.54 2.73
CA ARG A 458 -17.12 1.43 2.92
C ARG A 458 -17.88 1.63 4.23
N ILE A 459 -19.12 1.16 4.27
CA ILE A 459 -19.96 1.19 5.48
C ILE A 459 -19.20 0.57 6.67
N SER A 460 -18.48 -0.53 6.46
CA SER A 460 -17.65 -1.18 7.49
C SER A 460 -16.53 -0.30 8.02
N GLU A 461 -15.91 0.51 7.17
CA GLU A 461 -14.82 1.42 7.53
C GLU A 461 -15.37 2.55 8.40
N ILE A 462 -16.50 3.15 8.00
CA ILE A 462 -17.16 4.22 8.77
C ILE A 462 -17.63 3.71 10.13
N LEU A 463 -18.16 2.50 10.18
CA LEU A 463 -18.63 1.87 11.42
C LEU A 463 -17.50 1.44 12.37
N SER A 464 -16.25 1.43 11.90
CA SER A 464 -15.05 1.11 12.67
C SER A 464 -14.21 2.34 13.04
N LEU A 465 -14.60 3.53 12.58
CA LEU A 465 -13.89 4.77 12.85
C LEU A 465 -13.89 5.12 14.34
N ARG A 466 -12.69 5.34 14.88
CA ARG A 466 -12.48 5.85 16.23
C ARG A 466 -12.23 7.36 16.20
N LYS A 467 -12.50 8.06 17.30
CA LYS A 467 -12.42 9.53 17.39
C LYS A 467 -11.01 10.08 17.11
N ASP A 468 -9.97 9.34 17.50
CA ASP A 468 -8.55 9.61 17.26
C ASP A 468 -8.14 9.51 15.79
N GLN A 469 -8.95 8.82 14.98
CA GLN A 469 -8.74 8.67 13.54
C GLN A 469 -9.37 9.81 12.72
N ILE A 470 -10.11 10.72 13.36
CA ILE A 470 -10.74 11.86 12.72
C ILE A 470 -10.00 13.13 13.13
N ASN A 471 -9.27 13.72 12.19
CA ASN A 471 -8.57 14.97 12.39
C ASN A 471 -9.46 16.13 11.93
N PHE A 472 -10.16 16.76 12.87
CA PHE A 472 -11.05 17.89 12.59
C PHE A 472 -10.29 19.15 12.16
N THR A 473 -9.05 19.35 12.63
CA THR A 473 -8.20 20.50 12.28
C THR A 473 -7.83 20.50 10.80
N TYR A 474 -7.65 19.31 10.23
CA TYR A 474 -7.29 19.12 8.83
C TYR A 474 -8.36 18.36 8.05
N GLY A 475 -9.61 18.30 8.52
CA GLY A 475 -10.74 17.62 7.85
C GLY A 475 -10.42 16.24 7.27
N LEU A 476 -9.58 15.44 7.96
CA LEU A 476 -9.03 14.18 7.46
C LEU A 476 -9.55 13.01 8.28
N ILE A 477 -9.84 11.90 7.59
CA ILE A 477 -10.25 10.64 8.21
C ILE A 477 -9.21 9.57 7.88
N SER A 478 -8.56 9.04 8.90
CA SER A 478 -7.50 8.03 8.80
C SER A 478 -8.07 6.63 9.03
N VAL A 479 -8.49 5.96 7.96
CA VAL A 479 -8.96 4.58 8.05
C VAL A 479 -7.75 3.64 8.11
N ILE A 480 -7.43 3.15 9.31
CA ILE A 480 -6.37 2.14 9.50
C ILE A 480 -6.99 0.75 9.31
N PHE A 481 -6.39 -0.07 8.44
CA PHE A 481 -6.76 -1.49 8.31
C PHE A 481 -6.33 -2.28 9.56
N GLU A 482 -7.20 -2.38 10.56
CA GLU A 482 -7.05 -3.37 11.63
C GLU A 482 -7.47 -4.75 11.10
N ASN A 483 -6.54 -5.42 10.44
CA ASN A 483 -6.54 -6.88 10.34
C ASN A 483 -5.10 -7.39 10.45
N ILE A 484 -4.43 -7.02 11.53
CA ILE A 484 -3.33 -7.81 12.09
C ILE A 484 -3.54 -7.82 13.61
N VAL A 485 -4.14 -8.90 14.11
CA VAL A 485 -4.17 -9.20 15.54
C VAL A 485 -2.75 -9.52 15.97
N TYR A 486 -2.08 -8.57 16.64
CA TYR A 486 -0.96 -8.90 17.50
C TYR A 486 -1.50 -9.03 18.93
N TYR A 487 -1.55 -10.25 19.42
CA TYR A 487 -1.51 -10.47 20.86
C TYR A 487 -0.16 -9.97 21.35
N ASN A 488 -0.15 -8.93 22.16
CA ASN A 488 0.95 -8.68 23.08
C ASN A 488 0.36 -8.18 24.40
N ASN A 489 0.38 -9.08 25.39
CA ASN A 489 0.29 -8.73 26.79
C ASN A 489 1.46 -7.80 27.13
N ALA A 490 1.16 -6.57 27.55
CA ALA A 490 2.01 -5.85 28.48
C ALA A 490 1.17 -4.77 29.16
N HIS A 491 0.98 -4.95 30.47
CA HIS A 491 0.62 -3.92 31.41
C HIS A 491 1.43 -2.64 31.17
N GLN A 492 0.77 -1.48 31.12
CA GLN A 492 1.12 -0.35 31.98
C GLN A 492 0.03 0.72 31.92
N THR A 493 -0.29 1.19 33.12
CA THR A 493 -0.94 2.46 33.51
C THR A 493 -0.54 3.63 32.60
N TRP A 494 -1.35 4.66 32.38
CA TRP A 494 -1.53 5.92 33.12
C TRP A 494 -2.67 6.66 32.36
N GLY A 495 -3.65 7.36 32.92
CA GLY A 495 -3.61 8.26 34.07
C GLY A 495 -3.82 9.70 33.57
N TYR A 496 -5.04 10.22 33.78
CA TYR A 496 -5.60 11.57 33.52
C TYR A 496 -6.08 11.91 32.11
#